data_AF-A0A0C5BQB8-F1
#
_entry.id   AF-A0A0C5BQB8-F1
#
_cell.length_a   1.000
_cell.length_b   1.000
_cell.length_c   1.000
_cell.angle_alpha   90.00
_cell.angle_beta   90.00
_cell.angle_gamma   90.00
#
_symmetry.space_group_name_H-M   'P 1'
#
loop_
_entity.id
_entity.type
_entity.pdbx_description
1 polymer ?
#
loop_
_entity_poly.entity_id
_entity_poly.type
_entity_poly.pdbx_seq_one_letter_code
_entity_poly.pdbx_strand_id
1 'polypeptide(L)'
;MSYRLLRGGAVVGILLTAASALTACGGTVSDPTTTPAPEAWRSQLSSVMAAFDAADESALDALFPSHTTEHLQSIYHACSAISSTGRRTDASEGDSPRLIVVKISGVAKGDESTAAHCDFQLYWNDKKTWELN
;
A
#
# COMPACT_ATOMS: atom_id res chain seq x y z
N MET A 1 60.84 28.89 47.64
CA MET A 1 61.88 29.53 46.81
C MET A 1 61.67 29.09 45.37
N SER A 2 61.52 30.08 44.49
CA SER A 2 61.40 30.00 43.03
C SER A 2 62.51 29.15 42.37
N TYR A 3 62.33 28.58 41.18
CA TYR A 3 62.63 29.24 39.91
C TYR A 3 61.72 28.81 38.73
N ARG A 4 61.72 29.70 37.74
CA ARG A 4 60.84 29.89 36.57
C ARG A 4 61.45 29.32 35.27
N LEU A 5 60.53 29.13 34.29
CA LEU A 5 60.65 29.34 32.83
C LEU A 5 61.38 28.30 31.95
N LEU A 6 60.68 27.79 30.93
CA LEU A 6 60.82 28.11 29.48
C LEU A 6 59.84 27.21 28.68
N ARG A 7 58.83 27.78 28.00
CA ARG A 7 58.79 28.14 26.57
C ARG A 7 58.86 26.95 25.58
N GLY A 8 57.80 26.84 24.78
CA GLY A 8 57.93 26.70 23.32
C GLY A 8 57.51 25.36 22.72
N GLY A 9 56.64 25.39 21.72
CA GLY A 9 56.47 24.29 20.76
C GLY A 9 55.05 24.12 20.24
N ALA A 10 54.70 24.85 19.19
CA ALA A 10 53.50 24.65 18.37
C ALA A 10 53.64 23.40 17.47
N VAL A 11 52.51 22.89 16.94
CA VAL A 11 52.26 22.39 15.55
C VAL A 11 50.82 21.84 15.57
N VAL A 12 49.79 22.62 15.19
CA VAL A 12 49.19 22.72 13.84
C VAL A 12 48.91 21.36 13.21
N GLY A 13 47.76 20.76 13.55
CA GLY A 13 47.19 19.60 12.88
C GLY A 13 46.19 20.04 11.81
N ILE A 14 46.54 19.75 10.56
CA ILE A 14 45.86 20.10 9.32
C ILE A 14 44.52 19.34 9.19
N LEU A 15 43.41 20.07 9.01
CA LEU A 15 42.11 19.50 8.61
C LEU A 15 41.93 19.69 7.10
N LEU A 16 42.17 18.62 6.35
CA LEU A 16 42.01 18.54 4.90
C LEU A 16 40.60 18.03 4.56
N THR A 17 39.97 18.76 3.61
CA THR A 17 39.09 18.30 2.52
C THR A 17 37.76 17.62 2.83
N ALA A 18 36.67 18.24 2.40
CA ALA A 18 36.00 17.94 1.12
C ALA A 18 34.59 18.55 1.10
N ALA A 19 34.47 19.79 0.61
CA ALA A 19 33.16 20.36 0.30
C ALA A 19 32.77 19.86 -1.10
N SER A 20 32.18 18.66 -1.15
CA SER A 20 31.59 18.11 -2.36
C SER A 20 30.41 18.98 -2.79
N ALA A 21 30.51 19.58 -3.96
CA ALA A 21 29.41 20.22 -4.65
C ALA A 21 28.31 19.17 -4.94
N LEU A 22 27.13 19.34 -4.35
CA LEU A 22 25.93 18.61 -4.73
C LEU A 22 25.10 19.49 -5.68
N THR A 23 25.27 19.15 -6.93
CA THR A 23 24.43 19.46 -8.09
C THR A 23 22.96 19.17 -7.81
N ALA A 24 22.13 20.13 -8.19
CA ALA A 24 20.72 20.07 -8.61
C ALA A 24 19.84 18.93 -8.07
N CYS A 25 18.80 19.32 -7.32
CA CYS A 25 17.47 18.77 -7.54
C CYS A 25 16.60 19.91 -8.05
N GLY A 26 16.59 20.11 -9.38
CA GLY A 26 15.43 20.69 -10.02
C GLY A 26 14.26 19.76 -9.69
N GLY A 27 13.42 20.18 -8.75
CA GLY A 27 12.25 19.41 -8.35
C GLY A 27 11.42 19.16 -9.58
N THR A 28 11.38 17.92 -10.05
CA THR A 28 10.25 17.46 -10.84
C THR A 28 9.04 17.74 -9.98
N VAL A 29 8.19 18.65 -10.43
CA VAL A 29 6.83 18.78 -9.92
C VAL A 29 6.16 17.45 -10.28
N SER A 30 6.36 16.44 -9.43
CA SER A 30 5.56 15.23 -9.45
C SER A 30 4.18 15.72 -9.13
N ASP A 31 3.36 15.89 -10.17
CA ASP A 31 1.98 16.31 -10.00
C ASP A 31 1.34 15.31 -9.02
N PRO A 32 1.03 15.71 -7.77
CA PRO A 32 0.60 14.80 -6.71
C PRO A 32 -0.79 14.21 -6.98
N THR A 33 -1.32 14.42 -8.18
CA THR A 33 -2.62 13.98 -8.64
C THR A 33 -2.61 12.66 -9.42
N THR A 34 -1.45 12.11 -9.81
CA THR A 34 -1.39 10.91 -10.69
C THR A 34 -1.12 9.60 -9.95
N THR A 35 -0.51 9.63 -8.76
CA THR A 35 -0.13 8.43 -8.00
C THR A 35 -0.80 8.44 -6.63
N PRO A 36 -1.48 7.36 -6.20
CA PRO A 36 -2.07 7.31 -4.87
C PRO A 36 -0.98 7.38 -3.79
N ALA A 37 -1.34 7.88 -2.61
CA ALA A 37 -0.47 7.76 -1.45
C ALA A 37 -0.23 6.25 -1.16
N PRO A 38 0.99 5.88 -0.74
CA PRO A 38 1.25 4.52 -0.29
C PRO A 38 0.19 4.09 0.72
N GLU A 39 -0.30 2.86 0.59
CA GLU A 39 -1.24 2.25 1.54
C GLU A 39 -2.66 2.84 1.57
N ALA A 40 -2.98 3.86 0.76
CA ALA A 40 -4.33 4.45 0.68
C ALA A 40 -5.41 3.42 0.31
N TRP A 41 -5.03 2.35 -0.41
CA TRP A 41 -5.90 1.24 -0.78
C TRP A 41 -6.38 0.41 0.42
N ARG A 42 -5.71 0.48 1.58
CA ARG A 42 -6.07 -0.36 2.74
C ARG A 42 -7.42 -0.01 3.33
N SER A 43 -7.77 1.28 3.35
CA SER A 43 -9.10 1.71 3.81
C SER A 43 -10.20 1.20 2.87
N GLN A 44 -9.96 1.23 1.56
CA GLN A 44 -10.90 0.69 0.57
C GLN A 44 -11.03 -0.82 0.73
N LEU A 45 -9.91 -1.54 0.79
CA LEU A 45 -9.89 -2.99 0.99
C LEU A 45 -10.63 -3.40 2.27
N SER A 46 -10.41 -2.68 3.38
CA SER A 46 -11.13 -2.93 4.64
C SER A 46 -12.65 -2.85 4.46
N SER A 47 -13.13 -1.87 3.69
CA SER A 47 -14.57 -1.70 3.41
C SER A 47 -15.12 -2.83 2.54
N VAL A 48 -14.35 -3.27 1.53
CA VAL A 48 -14.69 -4.43 0.69
C VAL A 48 -14.78 -5.72 1.52
N MET A 49 -13.79 -5.95 2.40
CA MET A 49 -13.79 -7.12 3.29
C MET A 49 -14.98 -7.11 4.24
N ALA A 50 -15.35 -5.93 4.76
CA ALA A 50 -16.53 -5.77 5.61
C ALA A 50 -17.83 -6.13 4.86
N ALA A 51 -17.96 -5.76 3.59
CA ALA A 51 -19.11 -6.16 2.76
C ALA A 51 -19.19 -7.69 2.57
N PHE A 52 -18.05 -8.35 2.33
CA PHE A 52 -18.00 -9.82 2.23
C PHE A 52 -18.36 -10.51 3.55
N ASP A 53 -17.93 -9.96 4.68
CA ASP A 53 -18.20 -10.52 6.01
C ASP A 53 -19.66 -10.33 6.44
N ALA A 54 -20.25 -9.19 6.08
CA ALA A 54 -21.66 -8.92 6.31
C ALA A 54 -22.60 -9.70 5.37
N ALA A 55 -22.05 -10.37 4.34
CA ALA A 55 -22.82 -10.94 3.24
C ALA A 55 -23.76 -9.90 2.59
N ASP A 56 -23.25 -8.67 2.44
CA ASP A 56 -24.00 -7.52 1.93
C ASP A 56 -23.47 -7.13 0.54
N GLU A 57 -24.09 -7.70 -0.49
CA GLU A 57 -23.81 -7.38 -1.89
C GLU A 57 -24.10 -5.90 -2.19
N SER A 58 -25.16 -5.33 -1.60
CA SER A 58 -25.54 -3.94 -1.81
C SER A 58 -24.53 -2.95 -1.23
N ALA A 59 -23.83 -3.33 -0.16
CA ALA A 59 -22.70 -2.57 0.35
C ALA A 59 -21.53 -2.54 -0.65
N LEU A 60 -21.30 -3.63 -1.39
CA LEU A 60 -20.28 -3.66 -2.44
C LEU A 60 -20.66 -2.76 -3.63
N ASP A 61 -21.93 -2.79 -4.05
CA ASP A 61 -22.47 -1.88 -5.07
C ASP A 61 -22.31 -0.41 -4.69
N ALA A 62 -22.56 -0.08 -3.42
CA ALA A 62 -22.40 1.28 -2.90
C ALA A 62 -20.93 1.74 -2.89
N LEU A 63 -19.97 0.82 -2.74
CA LEU A 63 -18.54 1.13 -2.80
C LEU A 63 -18.06 1.40 -4.24
N PHE A 64 -18.71 0.81 -5.25
CA PHE A 64 -18.28 0.86 -6.65
C PHE A 64 -19.43 1.18 -7.61
N PRO A 65 -20.08 2.35 -7.50
CA PRO A 65 -21.26 2.70 -8.29
C PRO A 65 -20.99 2.85 -9.79
N SER A 66 -19.71 2.83 -10.19
CA SER A 66 -19.26 2.91 -11.58
C SER A 66 -19.28 1.56 -12.31
N HIS A 67 -19.38 0.45 -11.57
CA HIS A 67 -19.30 -0.91 -12.10
C HIS A 67 -20.68 -1.48 -12.45
N THR A 68 -20.67 -2.46 -13.36
CA THR A 68 -21.89 -3.22 -13.63
C THR A 68 -22.19 -4.18 -12.47
N THR A 69 -23.46 -4.34 -12.13
CA THR A 69 -23.91 -5.26 -11.07
C THR A 69 -23.41 -6.68 -11.31
N GLU A 70 -23.37 -7.15 -12.57
CA GLU A 70 -22.90 -8.50 -12.91
C GLU A 70 -21.42 -8.73 -12.53
N HIS A 71 -20.56 -7.74 -12.79
CA HIS A 71 -19.14 -7.83 -12.42
C HIS A 71 -18.95 -7.86 -10.90
N LEU A 72 -19.66 -6.98 -10.17
CA LEU A 72 -19.62 -6.94 -8.71
C LEU A 72 -20.15 -8.23 -8.09
N GLN A 73 -21.23 -8.78 -8.64
CA GLN A 73 -21.79 -10.07 -8.25
C GLN A 73 -20.81 -11.21 -8.40
N SER A 74 -20.08 -11.27 -9.53
CA SER A 74 -19.08 -12.32 -9.76
C SER A 74 -17.99 -12.31 -8.68
N ILE A 75 -17.45 -11.13 -8.36
CA ILE A 75 -16.44 -10.96 -7.31
C ILE A 75 -17.03 -11.31 -5.93
N TYR A 76 -18.21 -10.79 -5.64
CA TYR A 76 -18.92 -11.04 -4.38
C TYR A 76 -19.16 -12.53 -4.16
N HIS A 77 -19.69 -13.25 -5.14
CA HIS A 77 -19.95 -14.68 -5.02
C HIS A 77 -18.67 -15.50 -4.80
N ALA A 78 -17.59 -15.18 -5.51
CA ALA A 78 -16.31 -15.86 -5.32
C ALA A 78 -15.70 -15.62 -3.93
N CYS A 79 -15.69 -14.36 -3.48
CA CYS A 79 -15.00 -13.99 -2.24
C CYS A 79 -15.84 -14.22 -0.97
N SER A 80 -17.16 -14.03 -1.02
CA SER A 80 -18.05 -14.27 0.13
C SER A 80 -18.25 -15.76 0.46
N ALA A 81 -17.90 -16.65 -0.48
CA ALA A 81 -17.88 -18.10 -0.28
C ALA A 81 -16.72 -18.54 0.63
N ILE A 82 -15.74 -17.69 0.92
CA ILE A 82 -14.62 -18.00 1.82
C ILE A 82 -15.04 -17.69 3.26
N SER A 83 -14.81 -18.65 4.16
CA SER A 83 -15.03 -18.46 5.60
C SER A 83 -14.20 -17.30 6.13
N SER A 84 -14.76 -16.46 7.00
CA SER A 84 -14.00 -15.41 7.68
C SER A 84 -13.01 -15.97 8.71
N THR A 85 -13.31 -17.14 9.27
CA THR A 85 -12.41 -17.85 10.20
C THR A 85 -11.25 -18.48 9.43
N GLY A 86 -10.02 -18.11 9.79
CA GLY A 86 -8.80 -18.66 9.19
C GLY A 86 -8.46 -18.09 7.80
N ARG A 87 -9.22 -17.08 7.34
CA ARG A 87 -8.97 -16.38 6.09
C ARG A 87 -7.66 -15.60 6.13
N ARG A 88 -6.91 -15.66 5.04
CA ARG A 88 -5.73 -14.84 4.78
C ARG A 88 -6.02 -13.90 3.62
N THR A 89 -5.61 -12.65 3.78
CA THR A 89 -5.72 -11.62 2.75
C THR A 89 -4.32 -11.10 2.48
N ASP A 90 -3.83 -11.37 1.28
CA ASP A 90 -2.56 -10.89 0.78
C ASP A 90 -2.85 -9.79 -0.25
N ALA A 91 -2.25 -8.62 -0.07
CA ALA A 91 -2.41 -7.51 -1.00
C ALA A 91 -1.03 -6.96 -1.37
N SER A 92 -0.79 -6.80 -2.67
CA SER A 92 0.48 -6.35 -3.22
C SER A 92 0.26 -5.37 -4.36
N GLU A 93 1.19 -4.45 -4.53
CA GLU A 93 1.25 -3.62 -5.73
C GLU A 93 1.44 -4.50 -6.98
N GLY A 94 0.71 -4.19 -8.04
CA GLY A 94 0.85 -4.85 -9.35
C GLY A 94 1.94 -4.21 -10.20
N ASP A 95 1.80 -4.29 -11.53
CA ASP A 95 2.76 -3.71 -12.48
C ASP A 95 2.75 -2.16 -12.51
N SER A 96 1.84 -1.54 -11.76
CA SER A 96 1.68 -0.10 -11.65
C SER A 96 1.35 0.28 -10.20
N PRO A 97 1.81 1.44 -9.69
CA PRO A 97 1.39 1.93 -8.38
C PRO A 97 -0.10 2.29 -8.33
N ARG A 98 -0.79 2.30 -9.48
CA ARG A 98 -2.24 2.45 -9.57
C ARG A 98 -3.00 1.13 -9.46
N LEU A 99 -2.31 0.00 -9.32
CA LEU A 99 -2.92 -1.32 -9.31
C LEU A 99 -2.52 -2.08 -8.04
N ILE A 100 -3.50 -2.58 -7.31
CA ILE A 100 -3.31 -3.46 -6.17
C ILE A 100 -3.98 -4.78 -6.48
N VAL A 101 -3.22 -5.86 -6.41
CA VAL A 101 -3.73 -7.22 -6.54
C VAL A 101 -4.04 -7.73 -5.14
N VAL A 102 -5.28 -8.17 -4.93
CA VAL A 102 -5.76 -8.72 -3.67
C VAL A 102 -6.04 -10.20 -3.87
N LYS A 103 -5.47 -11.03 -3.00
CA LYS A 103 -5.69 -12.47 -2.95
C LYS A 103 -6.24 -12.85 -1.60
N ILE A 104 -7.36 -13.55 -1.61
CA ILE A 104 -7.99 -14.10 -0.42
C ILE A 104 -7.88 -15.61 -0.50
N SER A 105 -7.40 -16.23 0.57
CA SER A 105 -7.32 -17.68 0.68
C SER A 105 -7.84 -18.16 2.03
N GLY A 106 -8.35 -19.39 2.08
CA GLY A 106 -8.86 -19.99 3.30
C GLY A 106 -9.62 -21.27 3.00
N VAL A 107 -10.68 -21.49 3.75
CA VAL A 107 -11.60 -22.62 3.57
C VAL A 107 -12.97 -22.14 3.12
N ALA A 108 -13.72 -22.99 2.44
CA ALA A 108 -15.07 -22.69 2.01
C ALA A 108 -16.00 -22.51 3.22
N LYS A 109 -16.93 -21.56 3.13
CA LYS A 109 -17.95 -21.32 4.14
C LYS A 109 -18.91 -22.51 4.16
N GLY A 110 -19.00 -23.18 5.31
CA GLY A 110 -19.82 -24.38 5.47
C GLY A 110 -19.10 -25.71 5.15
N ASP A 111 -17.86 -25.66 4.66
CA ASP A 111 -17.03 -26.84 4.43
C ASP A 111 -15.55 -26.51 4.69
N GLU A 112 -15.13 -26.71 5.94
CA GLU A 112 -13.75 -26.46 6.39
C GLU A 112 -12.72 -27.42 5.76
N SER A 113 -13.16 -28.48 5.09
CA SER A 113 -12.27 -29.43 4.40
C SER A 113 -11.90 -28.98 2.99
N THR A 114 -12.67 -28.05 2.42
CA THR A 114 -12.48 -27.54 1.07
C THR A 114 -11.71 -26.22 1.11
N ALA A 115 -10.54 -26.18 0.47
CA ALA A 115 -9.81 -24.94 0.27
C ALA A 115 -10.54 -24.03 -0.73
N ALA A 116 -10.56 -22.73 -0.44
CA ALA A 116 -11.18 -21.73 -1.30
C ALA A 116 -10.23 -20.53 -1.49
N HIS A 117 -10.31 -19.93 -2.68
CA HIS A 117 -9.53 -18.76 -3.04
C HIS A 117 -10.37 -17.82 -3.90
N CYS A 118 -10.11 -16.53 -3.77
CA CYS A 118 -10.57 -15.53 -4.72
C CYS A 118 -9.47 -14.49 -4.89
N ASP A 119 -9.46 -13.83 -6.04
CA ASP A 119 -8.62 -12.67 -6.29
C ASP A 119 -9.42 -11.61 -7.02
N PHE A 120 -9.04 -10.37 -6.76
CA PHE A 120 -9.57 -9.20 -7.44
C PHE A 120 -8.52 -8.09 -7.41
N GLN A 121 -8.77 -7.05 -8.19
CA GLN A 121 -7.86 -5.93 -8.31
C GLN A 121 -8.53 -4.64 -7.88
N LEU A 122 -7.77 -3.78 -7.20
CA LEU A 122 -8.15 -2.39 -6.98
C LEU A 122 -7.33 -1.50 -7.90
N TYR A 123 -7.99 -0.63 -8.65
CA TYR A 123 -7.39 0.32 -9.56
C TYR A 123 -7.63 1.77 -9.12
N TRP A 124 -6.58 2.57 -9.07
CA TRP A 124 -6.65 4.00 -8.82
C TRP A 124 -7.05 4.74 -10.09
N ASN A 125 -8.29 5.19 -10.18
CA ASN A 125 -8.81 5.86 -11.36
C ASN A 125 -8.42 7.35 -11.46
N ASP A 126 -8.80 8.01 -12.55
CA ASP A 126 -8.49 9.43 -12.78
C ASP A 126 -9.31 10.38 -11.88
N LYS A 127 -10.37 9.88 -11.25
CA LYS A 127 -11.14 10.58 -10.22
C LYS A 127 -10.50 10.49 -8.84
N LYS A 128 -9.32 9.86 -8.72
CA LYS A 128 -8.58 9.68 -7.47
C LYS A 128 -9.36 8.83 -6.46
N THR A 129 -10.03 7.79 -6.94
CA THR A 129 -10.68 6.77 -6.12
C THR A 129 -10.15 5.39 -6.48
N TRP A 130 -10.13 4.50 -5.49
CA TRP A 130 -9.87 3.08 -5.71
C TRP A 130 -11.16 2.42 -6.15
N GLU A 131 -11.15 1.81 -7.32
CA GLU A 131 -12.27 1.05 -7.89
C GLU A 131 -11.87 -0.41 -8.06
N LEU A 132 -12.83 -1.30 -8.35
CA LEU A 132 -12.51 -2.63 -8.85
C LEU A 132 -11.99 -2.55 -10.30
N ASN A 133 -11.31 -3.61 -10.75
CA ASN A 133 -10.82 -3.78 -12.12
C ASN A 133 -11.06 -5.20 -12.60
#